data_AF-A0A357TFY4-F1
#
_entry.id   AF-A0A357TFY4-F1
#
_cell.length_a   1.000
_cell.length_b   1.000
_cell.length_c   1.000
_cell.angle_alpha   90.00
_cell.angle_beta   90.00
_cell.angle_gamma   90.00
#
_symmetry.space_group_name_H-M   'P 1'
#
loop_
_entity.id
_entity.type
_entity.pdbx_description
1 polymer ?
#
loop_
_entity_poly.entity_id
_entity_poly.type
_entity_poly.pdbx_seq_one_letter_code
_entity_poly.pdbx_strand_id
1 'polypeptide(L)'
;AGGSAMLRLYQGEHGGGVFSRHRLKSVWDVSALSRVLNTAGQKASFVYKAKWTRVIDGETVEVGDGLKNWDGHRFSSGTVNNTKFLNDHWEETRDGETVKYKLSAGIPRWMPDRSSPILFTDEMQWQLQATYKKSRTDYQRQAFGGGGLKKKKVRTDQITLTLFDPTEEITPDDLLQKRLAKGKGGKKIDVEFYWPPAPTGPTAGYTAPLKGWKETVITGLTTEPISLKGWYSQTYAPGHHNFWEEFLLEPSKEEGISNEQLEELEDNDVKMIYLFIDRGRSSNAYIIGFDDEARPL
;
A
#
# COMPACT_ATOMS: atom_id res chain seq x y z
N ALA A 1 -12.83 -3.56 23.60
CA ALA A 1 -12.50 -2.98 22.28
C ALA A 1 -13.66 -2.13 21.81
N GLY A 2 -13.41 -0.96 21.23
CA GLY A 2 -14.42 -0.07 20.64
C GLY A 2 -13.80 1.20 20.05
N GLY A 3 -14.64 2.09 19.50
CA GLY A 3 -14.21 3.36 18.92
C GLY A 3 -14.10 3.35 17.40
N SER A 4 -13.62 4.44 16.83
CA SER A 4 -13.46 4.63 15.39
C SER A 4 -12.01 4.94 15.04
N ALA A 5 -11.58 4.51 13.86
CA ALA A 5 -10.24 4.76 13.36
C ALA A 5 -10.29 4.94 11.84
N MET A 6 -9.52 5.92 11.35
CA MET A 6 -9.15 5.99 9.95
C MET A 6 -7.88 5.19 9.73
N LEU A 7 -7.89 4.28 8.76
CA LEU A 7 -6.75 3.43 8.45
C LEU A 7 -6.33 3.64 7.00
N ARG A 8 -5.04 3.53 6.72
CA ARG A 8 -4.53 3.47 5.34
C ARG A 8 -3.40 2.46 5.22
N LEU A 9 -3.04 2.13 3.97
CA LEU A 9 -1.85 1.33 3.67
C LEU A 9 -0.61 1.86 4.43
N TYR A 10 0.04 0.98 5.19
CA TYR A 10 1.34 1.25 5.80
C TYR A 10 2.46 1.08 4.76
N GLN A 11 3.19 2.17 4.48
CA GLN A 11 4.33 2.16 3.55
C GLN A 11 5.67 2.19 4.29
N GLY A 12 5.87 1.24 5.22
CA GLY A 12 7.14 0.95 5.90
C GLY A 12 7.59 -0.51 5.71
N GLU A 13 8.49 -1.02 6.55
CA GLU A 13 9.12 -2.34 6.36
C GLU A 13 8.10 -3.50 6.28
N HIS A 14 7.05 -3.45 7.12
CA HIS A 14 6.08 -4.54 7.28
C HIS A 14 4.76 -4.33 6.52
N GLY A 15 4.78 -3.54 5.43
CA GLY A 15 3.58 -3.21 4.64
C GLY A 15 3.16 -4.23 3.57
N GLY A 16 3.96 -5.29 3.32
CA GLY A 16 3.82 -6.19 2.17
C GLY A 16 4.77 -5.85 1.03
N GLY A 17 4.67 -6.50 -0.13
CA GLY A 17 5.50 -6.17 -1.32
C GLY A 17 4.97 -4.95 -2.06
N VAL A 18 5.81 -4.21 -2.80
CA VAL A 18 5.37 -2.94 -3.43
C VAL A 18 4.17 -3.11 -4.38
N PHE A 19 4.09 -4.24 -5.09
CA PHE A 19 2.96 -4.57 -5.96
C PHE A 19 1.67 -4.86 -5.20
N SER A 20 1.75 -5.63 -4.10
CA SER A 20 0.58 -5.90 -3.25
C SER A 20 0.08 -4.62 -2.58
N ARG A 21 1.02 -3.76 -2.14
CA ARG A 21 0.75 -2.41 -1.62
C ARG A 21 0.00 -1.58 -2.64
N HIS A 22 0.49 -1.51 -3.87
CA HIS A 22 -0.11 -0.67 -4.91
C HIS A 22 -1.51 -1.17 -5.31
N ARG A 23 -1.70 -2.48 -5.50
CA ARG A 23 -3.01 -3.06 -5.86
C ARG A 23 -4.08 -2.94 -4.77
N LEU A 24 -3.68 -3.03 -3.50
CA LEU A 24 -4.61 -2.96 -2.35
C LEU A 24 -4.64 -1.57 -1.69
N LYS A 25 -4.00 -0.59 -2.32
CA LYS A 25 -3.87 0.77 -1.80
C LYS A 25 -5.24 1.39 -1.56
N SER A 26 -5.52 1.71 -0.30
CA SER A 26 -6.85 2.17 0.11
C SER A 26 -6.83 2.92 1.44
N VAL A 27 -7.90 3.68 1.67
CA VAL A 27 -8.25 4.34 2.92
C VAL A 27 -9.52 3.70 3.48
N TRP A 28 -9.58 3.56 4.79
CA TRP A 28 -10.67 2.94 5.51
C TRP A 28 -11.13 3.85 6.63
N ASP A 29 -12.44 4.03 6.78
CA ASP A 29 -13.05 4.54 8.02
C ASP A 29 -13.77 3.37 8.68
N VAL A 30 -13.27 2.95 9.85
CA VAL A 30 -13.77 1.78 10.57
C VAL A 30 -14.29 2.23 11.92
N SER A 31 -15.51 1.81 12.24
CA SER A 31 -16.07 1.97 13.57
C SER A 31 -16.44 0.62 14.17
N ALA A 32 -16.04 0.41 15.43
CA ALA A 32 -16.19 -0.86 16.13
C ALA A 32 -17.21 -0.78 17.28
N LEU A 33 -17.92 -1.90 17.50
CA LEU A 33 -18.79 -2.06 18.67
C LEU A 33 -17.96 -2.15 19.94
N SER A 34 -18.32 -1.34 20.94
CA SER A 34 -17.79 -1.45 22.29
C SER A 34 -18.19 -2.78 22.93
N ARG A 35 -17.24 -3.69 23.13
CA ARG A 35 -17.46 -4.95 23.87
C ARG A 35 -16.18 -5.58 24.44
N VAL A 36 -16.41 -6.51 25.37
CA VAL A 36 -15.37 -7.39 25.90
C VAL A 36 -15.01 -8.44 24.86
N LEU A 37 -13.73 -8.55 24.50
CA LEU A 37 -13.23 -9.54 23.53
C LEU A 37 -12.83 -10.86 24.21
N ASN A 38 -13.71 -11.41 25.04
CA ASN A 38 -13.59 -12.80 25.53
C ASN A 38 -14.07 -13.79 24.44
N THR A 39 -14.09 -15.09 24.75
CA THR A 39 -14.55 -16.13 23.81
C THR A 39 -15.91 -15.83 23.17
N ALA A 40 -16.86 -15.21 23.90
CA ALA A 40 -18.15 -14.84 23.35
C ALA A 40 -18.06 -13.61 22.44
N GLY A 41 -17.35 -12.56 22.86
CA GLY A 41 -17.17 -11.32 22.09
C GLY A 41 -16.36 -11.48 20.80
N GLN A 42 -15.62 -12.58 20.67
CA GLN A 42 -14.85 -12.95 19.47
C GLN A 42 -15.65 -13.78 18.44
N LYS A 43 -16.91 -14.13 18.70
CA LYS A 43 -17.73 -14.97 17.79
C LYS A 43 -18.37 -14.22 16.62
N ALA A 44 -18.26 -12.89 16.58
CA ALA A 44 -18.83 -12.06 15.53
C ALA A 44 -17.88 -10.93 15.16
N SER A 45 -18.11 -10.34 13.98
CA SER A 45 -17.39 -9.12 13.56
C SER A 45 -17.62 -8.02 14.58
N PHE A 46 -16.53 -7.38 14.99
CA PHE A 46 -16.56 -6.20 15.88
C PHE A 46 -16.61 -4.89 15.09
N VAL A 47 -16.34 -4.93 13.78
CA VAL A 47 -16.58 -3.81 12.87
C VAL A 47 -18.07 -3.71 12.60
N TYR A 48 -18.68 -2.56 12.93
CA TYR A 48 -20.10 -2.33 12.70
C TYR A 48 -20.35 -1.41 11.51
N LYS A 49 -19.45 -0.46 11.26
CA LYS A 49 -19.41 0.38 10.08
C LYS A 49 -18.02 0.37 9.50
N ALA A 50 -17.98 0.29 8.18
CA ALA A 50 -16.77 0.39 7.40
C ALA A 50 -17.09 1.19 6.14
N LYS A 51 -16.17 2.08 5.79
CA LYS A 51 -16.13 2.79 4.52
C LYS A 51 -14.77 2.52 3.89
N TRP A 52 -14.75 2.03 2.66
CA TRP A 52 -13.53 1.64 1.96
C TRP A 52 -13.37 2.44 0.67
N THR A 53 -12.41 3.35 0.67
CA THR A 53 -12.09 4.23 -0.45
C THR A 53 -10.82 3.73 -1.15
N ARG A 54 -10.86 3.62 -2.49
CA ARG A 54 -9.74 3.19 -3.33
C ARG A 54 -9.85 3.78 -4.73
N VAL A 55 -8.77 3.70 -5.51
CA VAL A 55 -8.76 4.09 -6.94
C VAL A 55 -8.71 2.86 -7.83
N ILE A 56 -9.62 2.79 -8.80
CA ILE A 56 -9.69 1.76 -9.84
C ILE A 56 -9.80 2.47 -11.17
N ASP A 57 -8.94 2.13 -12.11
CA ASP A 57 -8.95 2.67 -13.48
C ASP A 57 -9.02 4.21 -13.51
N GLY A 58 -8.30 4.86 -12.58
CA GLY A 58 -8.25 6.31 -12.43
C GLY A 58 -9.39 6.91 -11.59
N GLU A 59 -10.46 6.17 -11.32
CA GLU A 59 -11.62 6.67 -10.59
C GLU A 59 -11.61 6.32 -9.10
N THR A 60 -11.99 7.29 -8.26
CA THR A 60 -12.19 7.05 -6.83
C THR A 60 -13.50 6.32 -6.61
N VAL A 61 -13.41 5.13 -6.02
CA VAL A 61 -14.56 4.30 -5.63
C VAL A 61 -14.64 4.20 -4.12
N GLU A 62 -15.85 4.35 -3.60
CA GLU A 62 -16.17 4.21 -2.19
C GLU A 62 -17.22 3.10 -1.99
N VAL A 63 -16.95 2.20 -1.04
CA VAL A 63 -17.91 1.18 -0.61
C VAL A 63 -18.24 1.43 0.86
N GLY A 64 -19.52 1.72 1.14
CA GLY A 64 -20.02 2.12 2.46
C GLY A 64 -20.93 1.08 3.12
N ASP A 65 -21.84 1.54 3.99
CA ASP A 65 -22.94 0.78 4.60
C ASP A 65 -22.56 -0.37 5.56
N GLY A 66 -21.28 -0.56 5.82
CA GLY A 66 -20.76 -1.56 6.76
C GLY A 66 -20.65 -2.96 6.16
N LEU A 67 -19.60 -3.67 6.60
CA LEU A 67 -19.16 -4.94 6.01
C LEU A 67 -20.26 -6.01 5.87
N LYS A 68 -21.22 -6.02 6.80
CA LYS A 68 -22.32 -7.02 6.82
C LYS A 68 -23.22 -6.97 5.59
N ASN A 69 -23.27 -5.81 4.92
CA ASN A 69 -24.09 -5.60 3.73
C ASN A 69 -23.30 -5.81 2.44
N TRP A 70 -22.01 -6.16 2.51
CA TRP A 70 -21.19 -6.39 1.34
C TRP A 70 -21.41 -7.81 0.78
N ASP A 71 -21.28 -7.93 -0.53
CA ASP A 71 -21.51 -9.20 -1.22
C ASP A 71 -20.63 -10.32 -0.68
N GLY A 72 -21.26 -11.48 -0.43
CA GLY A 72 -20.55 -12.64 0.12
C GLY A 72 -19.98 -12.44 1.52
N HIS A 73 -20.50 -11.47 2.28
CA HIS A 73 -20.01 -11.21 3.64
C HIS A 73 -20.06 -12.47 4.51
N ARG A 74 -18.95 -12.77 5.17
CA ARG A 74 -18.88 -13.79 6.21
C ARG A 74 -17.85 -13.44 7.26
N PHE A 75 -18.16 -13.77 8.50
CA PHE A 75 -17.24 -13.62 9.62
C PHE A 75 -16.54 -14.94 9.95
N SER A 76 -15.29 -14.84 10.40
CA SER A 76 -14.54 -15.95 11.01
C SER A 76 -13.53 -15.42 12.01
N SER A 77 -13.03 -16.29 12.88
CA SER A 77 -11.88 -15.96 13.73
C SER A 77 -10.80 -17.02 13.56
N GLY A 78 -9.54 -16.64 13.73
CA GLY A 78 -8.39 -17.53 13.58
C GLY A 78 -7.25 -17.09 14.47
N THR A 79 -6.26 -17.95 14.64
CA THR A 79 -5.05 -17.63 15.39
C THR A 79 -3.84 -17.83 14.48
N VAL A 80 -2.98 -16.82 14.38
CA VAL A 80 -1.73 -16.86 13.62
C VAL A 80 -0.62 -16.36 14.53
N ASN A 81 0.45 -17.14 14.71
CA ASN A 81 1.58 -16.78 15.56
C ASN A 81 1.16 -16.32 16.97
N ASN A 82 0.22 -17.04 17.58
CA ASN A 82 -0.41 -16.73 18.87
C ASN A 82 -1.21 -15.43 18.95
N THR A 83 -1.38 -14.70 17.84
CA THR A 83 -2.28 -13.54 17.75
C THR A 83 -3.66 -14.01 17.28
N LYS A 84 -4.70 -13.62 18.00
CA LYS A 84 -6.10 -13.89 17.61
C LYS A 84 -6.57 -12.83 16.62
N PHE A 85 -7.04 -13.25 15.46
CA PHE A 85 -7.61 -12.39 14.43
C PHE A 85 -9.12 -12.57 14.31
N LEU A 86 -9.83 -11.44 14.24
CA LEU A 86 -11.23 -11.34 13.84
C LEU A 86 -11.25 -10.97 12.35
N ASN A 87 -11.87 -11.79 11.52
CA ASN A 87 -11.77 -11.67 10.06
C ASN A 87 -13.15 -11.51 9.43
N ASP A 88 -13.32 -10.41 8.72
CA ASP A 88 -14.44 -10.16 7.83
C ASP A 88 -14.01 -10.45 6.40
N HIS A 89 -14.78 -11.28 5.71
CA HIS A 89 -14.55 -11.62 4.30
C HIS A 89 -15.72 -11.12 3.48
N TRP A 90 -15.45 -10.77 2.23
CA TRP A 90 -16.46 -10.42 1.22
C TRP A 90 -15.88 -10.70 -0.17
N GLU A 91 -16.69 -10.53 -1.20
CA GLU A 91 -16.30 -10.77 -2.58
C GLU A 91 -16.71 -9.58 -3.45
N GLU A 92 -16.00 -9.37 -4.54
CA GLU A 92 -16.36 -8.37 -5.55
C GLU A 92 -16.11 -8.97 -6.93
N THR A 93 -17.08 -8.85 -7.84
CA THR A 93 -16.95 -9.33 -9.21
C THR A 93 -16.88 -8.16 -10.18
N ARG A 94 -15.81 -8.11 -10.98
CA ARG A 94 -15.59 -7.10 -12.02
C ARG A 94 -14.99 -7.74 -13.24
N ASP A 95 -15.45 -7.36 -14.43
CA ASP A 95 -14.97 -7.87 -15.72
C ASP A 95 -14.90 -9.40 -15.79
N GLY A 96 -15.90 -10.06 -15.18
CA GLY A 96 -16.00 -11.52 -15.12
C GLY A 96 -15.01 -12.21 -14.17
N GLU A 97 -14.24 -11.47 -13.36
CA GLU A 97 -13.40 -12.01 -12.30
C GLU A 97 -13.94 -11.65 -10.91
N THR A 98 -14.14 -12.66 -10.08
CA THR A 98 -14.43 -12.49 -8.64
C THR A 98 -13.15 -12.47 -7.84
N VAL A 99 -12.92 -11.40 -7.08
CA VAL A 99 -11.85 -11.27 -6.10
C VAL A 99 -12.43 -11.46 -4.70
N LYS A 100 -11.75 -12.28 -3.88
CA LYS A 100 -12.14 -12.51 -2.48
C LYS A 100 -11.28 -11.67 -1.57
N TYR A 101 -11.91 -10.87 -0.73
CA TYR A 101 -11.23 -10.01 0.23
C TYR A 101 -11.38 -10.50 1.65
N LYS A 102 -10.42 -10.12 2.49
CA LYS A 102 -10.45 -10.36 3.93
C LYS A 102 -9.81 -9.18 4.66
N LEU A 103 -10.59 -8.50 5.51
CA LEU A 103 -10.10 -7.55 6.50
C LEU A 103 -9.91 -8.29 7.82
N SER A 104 -8.71 -8.24 8.38
CA SER A 104 -8.35 -8.93 9.61
C SER A 104 -7.96 -7.91 10.67
N ALA A 105 -8.51 -8.04 11.87
CA ALA A 105 -8.12 -7.28 13.05
C ALA A 105 -7.51 -8.22 14.09
N GLY A 106 -6.20 -8.13 14.28
CA GLY A 106 -5.47 -8.90 15.27
C GLY A 106 -5.53 -8.23 16.64
N ILE A 107 -5.98 -8.97 17.65
CA ILE A 107 -5.97 -8.53 19.04
C ILE A 107 -4.51 -8.48 19.50
N PRO A 108 -3.97 -7.31 19.86
CA PRO A 108 -2.56 -7.19 20.23
C PRO A 108 -2.27 -8.01 21.48
N ARG A 109 -1.11 -8.65 21.51
CA ARG A 109 -0.65 -9.45 22.67
C ARG A 109 -0.04 -8.59 23.77
N TRP A 110 0.43 -7.41 23.41
CA TRP A 110 1.08 -6.45 24.28
C TRP A 110 0.24 -5.17 24.29
N MET A 111 -0.26 -4.83 25.47
CA MET A 111 -0.95 -3.58 25.72
C MET A 111 0.08 -2.57 26.25
N PRO A 112 0.04 -1.29 25.83
CA PRO A 112 0.91 -0.25 26.39
C PRO A 112 0.82 -0.17 27.92
N ASP A 113 -0.39 -0.35 28.46
CA ASP A 113 -0.63 -0.53 29.89
C ASP A 113 -1.13 -1.97 30.15
N ARG A 114 -0.36 -2.76 30.89
CA ARG A 114 -0.73 -4.13 31.30
C ARG A 114 -1.94 -4.17 32.23
N SER A 115 -2.34 -3.03 32.81
CA SER A 115 -3.44 -2.88 33.76
C SER A 115 -4.72 -2.36 33.11
N SER A 116 -4.64 -1.81 31.89
CA SER A 116 -5.82 -1.41 31.13
C SER A 116 -6.39 -2.64 30.42
N PRO A 117 -7.68 -2.99 30.60
CA PRO A 117 -8.34 -4.00 29.78
C PRO A 117 -8.96 -3.40 28.51
N ILE A 118 -8.78 -2.10 28.27
CA ILE A 118 -9.43 -1.35 27.19
C ILE A 118 -8.51 -1.38 25.96
N LEU A 119 -9.10 -1.80 24.85
CA LEU A 119 -8.51 -1.76 23.52
C LEU A 119 -9.29 -0.76 22.68
N PHE A 120 -8.62 0.02 21.87
CA PHE A 120 -9.24 0.86 20.86
C PHE A 120 -9.09 0.25 19.46
N THR A 121 -9.93 0.70 18.52
CA THR A 121 -9.96 0.18 17.14
C THR A 121 -8.61 0.40 16.43
N ASP A 122 -7.93 1.50 16.69
CA ASP A 122 -6.62 1.87 16.15
C ASP A 122 -5.44 1.06 16.72
N GLU A 123 -5.60 0.46 17.90
CA GLU A 123 -4.59 -0.42 18.52
C GLU A 123 -4.60 -1.87 17.98
N MET A 124 -5.57 -2.21 17.13
CA MET A 124 -5.64 -3.53 16.50
C MET A 124 -4.63 -3.68 15.37
N GLN A 125 -4.16 -4.91 15.14
CA GLN A 125 -3.31 -5.24 14.01
C GLN A 125 -4.15 -5.43 12.74
N TRP A 126 -4.24 -4.39 11.91
CA TRP A 126 -5.06 -4.42 10.71
C TRP A 126 -4.33 -4.96 9.48
N GLN A 127 -4.97 -5.90 8.80
CA GLN A 127 -4.48 -6.45 7.54
C GLN A 127 -5.60 -6.54 6.52
N LEU A 128 -5.31 -6.15 5.28
CA LEU A 128 -6.18 -6.37 4.13
C LEU A 128 -5.54 -7.41 3.22
N GLN A 129 -6.31 -8.43 2.85
CA GLN A 129 -5.89 -9.46 1.91
C GLN A 129 -6.87 -9.52 0.73
N ALA A 130 -6.34 -9.74 -0.47
CA ALA A 130 -7.12 -10.10 -1.65
C ALA A 130 -6.64 -11.43 -2.22
N THR A 131 -7.56 -12.22 -2.73
CA THR A 131 -7.28 -13.50 -3.40
C THR A 131 -7.95 -13.51 -4.77
N TYR A 132 -7.13 -13.74 -5.80
CA TYR A 132 -7.49 -13.62 -7.20
C TYR A 132 -7.71 -14.99 -7.86
N LYS A 133 -8.70 -15.07 -8.76
CA LYS A 133 -8.93 -16.27 -9.57
C LYS A 133 -7.88 -16.40 -10.66
N LYS A 134 -7.44 -15.29 -11.26
CA LYS A 134 -6.33 -15.21 -12.20
C LYS A 134 -5.09 -14.66 -11.49
N SER A 135 -3.93 -15.27 -11.72
CA SER A 135 -2.70 -14.78 -11.10
C SER A 135 -2.35 -13.37 -11.60
N ARG A 136 -1.87 -12.51 -10.70
CA ARG A 136 -1.27 -11.21 -11.01
C ARG A 136 0.23 -11.37 -11.24
N THR A 137 0.80 -10.42 -11.98
CA THR A 137 2.23 -10.35 -12.22
C THR A 137 2.88 -9.39 -11.22
N ASP A 138 3.91 -9.87 -10.55
CA ASP A 138 4.81 -9.07 -9.74
C ASP A 138 6.21 -9.13 -10.34
N TYR A 139 6.98 -8.09 -10.08
CA TYR A 139 8.41 -8.10 -10.31
C TYR A 139 9.16 -7.94 -8.99
N GLN A 140 10.27 -8.66 -8.87
CA GLN A 140 11.12 -8.60 -7.70
C GLN A 140 12.57 -8.51 -8.14
N ARG A 141 13.31 -7.64 -7.48
CA ARG A 141 14.76 -7.55 -7.64
C ARG A 141 15.44 -7.86 -6.32
N GLN A 142 16.57 -8.53 -6.40
CA GLN A 142 17.35 -8.88 -5.21
C GLN A 142 18.23 -7.69 -4.79
N ALA A 143 18.20 -7.37 -3.49
CA ALA A 143 19.06 -6.36 -2.90
C ALA A 143 20.53 -6.81 -2.82
N PHE A 144 21.41 -5.86 -2.47
CA PHE A 144 22.85 -6.07 -2.28
C PHE A 144 23.58 -6.61 -3.52
N GLY A 145 23.17 -6.16 -4.71
CA GLY A 145 23.79 -6.56 -5.97
C GLY A 145 23.41 -7.96 -6.45
N GLY A 146 22.35 -8.55 -5.90
CA GLY A 146 21.78 -9.78 -6.46
C GLY A 146 21.28 -9.61 -7.90
N GLY A 147 21.12 -10.73 -8.60
CA GLY A 147 20.82 -10.77 -10.04
C GLY A 147 19.49 -10.08 -10.43
N GLY A 148 19.31 -9.91 -11.75
CA GLY A 148 18.29 -9.06 -12.38
C GLY A 148 16.81 -9.32 -12.03
N LEU A 149 15.94 -8.57 -12.70
CA LEU A 149 14.51 -8.54 -12.41
C LEU A 149 13.86 -9.92 -12.63
N LYS A 150 13.18 -10.43 -11.59
CA LYS A 150 12.46 -11.71 -11.64
C LYS A 150 10.96 -11.47 -11.68
N LYS A 151 10.32 -12.13 -12.65
CA LYS A 151 8.86 -12.17 -12.76
C LYS A 151 8.29 -13.23 -11.81
N LYS A 152 7.25 -12.88 -11.07
CA LYS A 152 6.55 -13.77 -10.14
C LYS A 152 5.06 -13.70 -10.41
N LYS A 153 4.39 -14.85 -10.39
CA LYS A 153 2.93 -14.91 -10.44
C LYS A 153 2.38 -15.08 -9.02
N VAL A 154 1.44 -14.22 -8.64
CA VAL A 154 0.82 -14.23 -7.31
C VAL A 154 -0.70 -14.36 -7.42
N ARG A 155 -1.32 -15.11 -6.50
CA ARG A 155 -2.77 -15.23 -6.39
C ARG A 155 -3.32 -14.57 -5.14
N THR A 156 -2.44 -14.09 -4.27
CA THR A 156 -2.81 -13.50 -3.00
C THR A 156 -1.92 -12.30 -2.73
N ASP A 157 -2.54 -11.19 -2.42
CA ASP A 157 -1.90 -10.00 -1.88
C ASP A 157 -2.32 -9.83 -0.43
N GLN A 158 -1.40 -9.36 0.40
CA GLN A 158 -1.69 -8.94 1.76
C GLN A 158 -0.91 -7.68 2.08
N ILE A 159 -1.57 -6.72 2.72
CA ILE A 159 -0.99 -5.47 3.17
C ILE A 159 -1.33 -5.22 4.64
N THR A 160 -0.51 -4.42 5.29
CA THR A 160 -0.78 -3.89 6.63
C THR A 160 -1.46 -2.53 6.49
N LEU A 161 -2.52 -2.31 7.28
CA LEU A 161 -3.14 -1.00 7.44
C LEU A 161 -2.72 -0.42 8.79
N THR A 162 -2.49 0.88 8.84
CA THR A 162 -2.15 1.61 10.07
C THR A 162 -3.07 2.80 10.24
N LEU A 163 -3.15 3.35 11.46
CA LEU A 163 -3.81 4.63 11.73
C LEU A 163 -3.33 5.69 10.74
N PHE A 164 -4.28 6.49 10.28
CA PHE A 164 -4.09 7.58 9.35
C PHE A 164 -4.82 8.81 9.88
N ASP A 165 -4.09 9.89 10.07
CA ASP A 165 -4.67 11.21 10.25
C ASP A 165 -4.64 11.95 8.90
N PRO A 166 -5.81 12.21 8.27
CA PRO A 166 -5.86 12.94 7.01
C PRO A 166 -5.46 14.41 7.14
N THR A 167 -5.38 14.94 8.37
CA THR A 167 -4.95 16.30 8.67
C THR A 167 -3.45 16.37 8.99
N GLU A 168 -2.75 15.24 9.00
CA GLU A 168 -1.32 15.20 9.24
C GLU A 168 -0.56 15.86 8.09
N GLU A 169 0.10 16.99 8.39
CA GLU A 169 0.91 17.72 7.43
C GLU A 169 2.40 17.33 7.50
N ILE A 170 3.12 17.72 6.44
CA ILE A 170 4.59 17.69 6.43
C ILE A 170 5.11 18.84 7.28
N THR A 171 5.99 18.55 8.22
CA THR A 171 6.62 19.55 9.10
C THR A 171 8.07 19.81 8.69
N PRO A 172 8.71 20.89 9.18
CA PRO A 172 10.13 21.13 8.95
C PRO A 172 11.07 20.04 9.48
N ASP A 173 10.61 19.20 10.42
CA ASP A 173 11.39 18.09 10.98
C ASP A 173 11.36 16.84 10.09
N ASP A 174 10.42 16.79 9.14
CA ASP A 174 10.34 15.69 8.17
C ASP A 174 11.49 15.78 7.15
N LEU A 175 12.10 14.64 6.87
CA LEU A 175 13.35 14.56 6.14
C LEU A 175 13.09 14.36 4.65
N LEU A 176 13.32 15.41 3.85
CA LEU A 176 13.22 15.34 2.39
C LEU A 176 14.21 14.31 1.83
N GLN A 177 13.66 13.36 1.09
CA GLN A 177 14.35 12.34 0.33
C GLN A 177 14.25 12.65 -1.16
N LYS A 178 15.36 12.45 -1.88
CA LYS A 178 15.41 12.54 -3.33
C LYS A 178 15.98 11.26 -3.92
N ARG A 179 15.38 10.77 -4.98
CA ARG A 179 15.89 9.63 -5.76
C ARG A 179 15.83 9.95 -7.23
N LEU A 180 16.79 9.41 -7.98
CA LEU A 180 16.88 9.59 -9.41
C LEU A 180 17.13 8.26 -10.08
N ALA A 181 16.32 7.94 -11.09
CA ALA A 181 16.59 6.89 -12.06
C ALA A 181 16.72 7.49 -13.46
N LYS A 182 17.75 7.06 -14.20
CA LYS A 182 18.00 7.48 -15.58
C LYS A 182 17.83 6.28 -16.52
N GLY A 183 17.15 6.49 -17.63
CA GLY A 183 16.95 5.54 -18.70
C GLY A 183 17.64 5.94 -19.98
N LYS A 184 17.38 5.20 -21.06
CA LYS A 184 17.86 5.54 -22.40
C LYS A 184 17.08 6.72 -23.00
N GLY A 185 17.64 7.36 -24.01
CA GLY A 185 16.93 8.38 -24.79
C GLY A 185 16.54 9.64 -23.99
N GLY A 186 17.27 9.95 -22.91
CA GLY A 186 16.97 11.11 -22.06
C GLY A 186 15.86 10.87 -21.03
N LYS A 187 15.30 9.66 -20.95
CA LYS A 187 14.29 9.30 -19.96
C LYS A 187 14.84 9.41 -18.54
N LYS A 188 14.05 9.96 -17.64
CA LYS A 188 14.42 10.08 -16.22
C LYS A 188 13.20 10.12 -15.31
N ILE A 189 13.42 9.73 -14.06
CA ILE A 189 12.42 9.76 -12.99
C ILE A 189 13.08 10.37 -11.76
N ASP A 190 12.61 11.55 -11.39
CA ASP A 190 13.02 12.31 -10.20
C ASP A 190 11.93 12.12 -9.14
N VAL A 191 12.21 11.38 -8.06
CA VAL A 191 11.25 11.11 -6.98
C VAL A 191 11.63 11.94 -5.75
N GLU A 192 10.71 12.76 -5.26
CA GLU A 192 10.83 13.51 -4.02
C GLU A 192 9.72 13.13 -3.03
N PHE A 193 10.11 12.82 -1.79
CA PHE A 193 9.19 12.38 -0.73
C PHE A 193 9.79 12.64 0.65
N TYR A 194 9.01 12.44 1.69
CA TYR A 194 9.44 12.68 3.06
C TYR A 194 9.51 11.39 3.87
N TRP A 195 10.55 11.27 4.66
CA TRP A 195 10.60 10.38 5.82
C TRP A 195 10.22 11.16 7.08
N PRO A 196 9.63 10.54 8.10
CA PRO A 196 9.48 11.17 9.40
C PRO A 196 10.87 11.40 10.03
N PRO A 197 10.98 12.27 11.05
CA PRO A 197 12.22 12.43 11.80
C PRO A 197 12.71 11.09 12.36
N ALA A 198 14.03 10.95 12.49
CA ALA A 198 14.61 9.75 13.06
C ALA A 198 14.14 9.57 14.53
N PRO A 199 13.88 8.34 14.98
CA PRO A 199 13.51 8.09 16.37
C PRO A 199 14.58 8.59 17.33
N THR A 200 14.15 9.11 18.48
CA THR A 200 15.05 9.54 19.55
C THR A 200 15.45 8.36 20.42
N GLY A 201 16.68 8.39 20.95
CA GLY A 201 17.22 7.32 21.81
C GLY A 201 17.98 6.21 21.07
N PRO A 202 18.45 5.18 21.79
CA PRO A 202 19.29 4.13 21.23
C PRO A 202 18.50 3.30 20.22
N THR A 203 18.76 3.52 18.94
CA THR A 203 18.10 2.81 17.83
C THR A 203 19.13 2.02 17.04
N ALA A 204 19.08 0.68 17.14
CA ALA A 204 19.90 -0.23 16.36
C ALA A 204 19.29 -0.42 14.97
N GLY A 205 19.46 0.61 14.13
CA GLY A 205 18.94 0.64 12.76
C GLY A 205 17.43 0.89 12.71
N TYR A 206 17.04 1.81 11.84
CA TYR A 206 15.67 2.28 11.68
C TYR A 206 15.28 2.17 10.21
N THR A 207 14.09 1.63 9.95
CA THR A 207 13.50 1.64 8.61
C THR A 207 12.45 2.74 8.55
N ALA A 208 12.78 3.84 7.89
CA ALA A 208 11.88 4.97 7.73
C ALA A 208 10.70 4.59 6.80
N PRO A 209 9.44 4.75 7.25
CA PRO A 209 8.27 4.63 6.40
C PRO A 209 8.10 5.90 5.55
N LEU A 210 7.20 5.86 4.56
CA LEU A 210 6.73 7.08 3.91
C LEU A 210 5.96 7.94 4.93
N LYS A 211 6.39 9.20 5.08
CA LYS A 211 5.59 10.26 5.72
C LYS A 211 4.59 10.85 4.72
N GLY A 212 5.09 11.33 3.58
CA GLY A 212 4.27 11.84 2.48
C GLY A 212 5.05 12.01 1.19
N TRP A 213 4.33 12.12 0.08
CA TRP A 213 4.90 12.44 -1.23
C TRP A 213 5.08 13.95 -1.37
N LYS A 214 6.12 14.36 -2.08
CA LYS A 214 6.25 15.74 -2.54
C LYS A 214 5.86 15.82 -4.00
N GLU A 215 6.62 15.14 -4.85
CA GLU A 215 6.42 15.10 -6.30
C GLU A 215 7.31 14.02 -6.92
N THR A 216 6.80 13.30 -7.92
CA THR A 216 7.63 12.53 -8.84
C THR A 216 7.50 13.10 -10.24
N VAL A 217 8.62 13.52 -10.84
CA VAL A 217 8.65 14.02 -12.22
C VAL A 217 9.19 12.94 -13.15
N ILE A 218 8.39 12.57 -14.14
CA ILE A 218 8.72 11.59 -15.19
C ILE A 218 8.95 12.35 -16.48
N THR A 219 10.11 12.17 -17.10
CA THR A 219 10.48 12.84 -18.36
C THR A 219 10.81 11.83 -19.44
N GLY A 220 10.41 12.12 -20.67
CA GLY A 220 10.75 11.34 -21.86
C GLY A 220 9.89 10.10 -22.11
N LEU A 221 8.78 9.94 -21.38
CA LEU A 221 7.74 8.94 -21.68
C LEU A 221 6.55 9.52 -22.45
N THR A 222 6.40 10.84 -22.40
CA THR A 222 5.39 11.66 -23.06
C THR A 222 6.09 12.92 -23.56
N THR A 223 5.44 13.68 -24.43
CA THR A 223 5.98 14.92 -25.00
C THR A 223 6.28 15.94 -23.89
N GLU A 224 5.32 16.16 -22.99
CA GLU A 224 5.49 16.99 -21.80
C GLU A 224 5.74 16.12 -20.55
N PRO A 225 6.63 16.52 -19.63
CA PRO A 225 6.86 15.76 -18.40
C PRO A 225 5.59 15.56 -17.57
N ILE A 226 5.45 14.37 -16.97
CA ILE A 226 4.36 14.05 -16.04
C ILE A 226 4.82 14.36 -14.62
N SER A 227 3.98 15.07 -13.85
CA SER A 227 4.16 15.31 -12.42
C SER A 227 3.16 14.48 -11.63
N LEU A 228 3.65 13.61 -10.75
CA LEU A 228 2.84 12.82 -9.83
C LEU A 228 2.91 13.39 -8.42
N LYS A 229 1.78 13.79 -7.86
CA LYS A 229 1.64 14.26 -6.47
C LYS A 229 0.62 13.43 -5.69
N GLY A 230 -0.31 12.78 -6.40
CA GLY A 230 -1.33 11.92 -5.85
C GLY A 230 -0.76 10.75 -5.03
N TRP A 231 -1.46 10.39 -3.95
CA TRP A 231 -1.06 9.25 -3.13
C TRP A 231 -1.31 7.92 -3.86
N TYR A 232 -2.38 7.81 -4.66
CA TYR A 232 -2.74 6.58 -5.35
C TYR A 232 -1.82 6.25 -6.54
N SER A 233 -1.26 7.25 -7.21
CA SER A 233 -0.32 7.09 -8.33
C SER A 233 1.08 6.65 -7.92
N GLN A 234 1.43 6.72 -6.63
CA GLN A 234 2.80 6.50 -6.15
C GLN A 234 2.83 5.58 -4.92
N THR A 235 3.56 4.46 -4.98
CA THR A 235 3.68 3.52 -3.86
C THR A 235 5.13 3.28 -3.46
N TYR A 236 5.38 3.23 -2.15
CA TYR A 236 6.70 3.07 -1.55
C TYR A 236 6.80 1.78 -0.72
N ALA A 237 7.92 1.07 -0.87
CA ALA A 237 8.32 -0.01 0.01
C ALA A 237 9.82 0.05 0.35
N PRO A 238 10.18 0.33 1.62
CA PRO A 238 11.56 0.25 2.05
C PRO A 238 11.94 -1.18 2.42
N GLY A 239 13.17 -1.55 2.11
CA GLY A 239 13.88 -2.67 2.71
C GLY A 239 14.36 -2.35 4.13
N HIS A 240 14.88 -3.37 4.81
CA HIS A 240 15.41 -3.23 6.16
C HIS A 240 16.47 -2.11 6.23
N HIS A 241 16.29 -1.16 7.14
CA HIS A 241 17.09 0.06 7.29
C HIS A 241 17.19 0.95 6.04
N ASN A 242 16.18 0.88 5.17
CA ASN A 242 16.16 1.52 3.85
C ASN A 242 17.42 1.17 3.03
N PHE A 243 18.00 -0.03 3.22
CA PHE A 243 19.15 -0.48 2.43
C PHE A 243 18.81 -0.69 0.96
N TRP A 244 17.55 -0.96 0.66
CA TRP A 244 17.01 -0.80 -0.67
C TRP A 244 15.61 -0.20 -0.56
N GLU A 245 15.11 0.31 -1.67
CA GLU A 245 13.82 0.96 -1.77
C GLU A 245 13.17 0.59 -3.09
N GLU A 246 11.88 0.34 -3.01
CA GLU A 246 11.03 0.01 -4.15
C GLU A 246 9.96 1.08 -4.31
N PHE A 247 9.76 1.49 -5.57
CA PHE A 247 8.68 2.39 -5.94
C PHE A 247 7.86 1.75 -7.04
N LEU A 248 6.54 1.91 -6.97
CA LEU A 248 5.64 1.60 -8.08
C LEU A 248 4.82 2.84 -8.40
N LEU A 249 4.97 3.33 -9.62
CA LEU A 249 4.32 4.51 -10.15
C LEU A 249 3.28 4.07 -11.18
N GLU A 250 2.07 4.62 -11.11
CA GLU A 250 0.99 4.36 -12.06
C GLU A 250 0.41 5.72 -12.48
N PRO A 251 0.98 6.35 -13.53
CA PRO A 251 0.61 7.71 -13.92
C PRO A 251 -0.88 7.90 -14.22
N SER A 252 -1.56 6.88 -14.74
CA SER A 252 -3.01 6.93 -15.01
C SER A 252 -3.88 7.11 -13.77
N LYS A 253 -3.32 6.95 -12.56
CA LYS A 253 -3.99 7.23 -11.29
C LYS A 253 -3.70 8.62 -10.73
N GLU A 254 -2.98 9.46 -11.48
CA GLU A 254 -2.69 10.82 -11.05
C GLU A 254 -3.92 11.72 -11.24
N GLU A 255 -4.22 12.49 -10.20
CA GLU A 255 -5.29 13.48 -10.29
C GLU A 255 -4.89 14.60 -11.27
N GLY A 256 -5.74 14.83 -12.27
CA GLY A 256 -5.52 15.88 -13.26
C GLY A 256 -4.54 15.54 -14.38
N ILE A 257 -4.18 14.26 -14.56
CA ILE A 257 -3.47 13.82 -15.77
C ILE A 257 -4.33 14.10 -17.01
N SER A 258 -3.72 14.58 -18.09
CA SER A 258 -4.47 14.92 -19.30
C SER A 258 -4.76 13.69 -20.17
N ASN A 259 -5.80 13.75 -20.99
CA ASN A 259 -6.12 12.67 -21.93
C ASN A 259 -5.00 12.47 -22.94
N GLU A 260 -4.36 13.55 -23.40
CA GLU A 260 -3.22 13.48 -24.31
C GLU A 260 -2.06 12.71 -23.68
N GLN A 261 -1.76 12.94 -22.39
CA GLN A 261 -0.74 12.18 -21.68
C GLN A 261 -1.13 10.70 -21.51
N LEU A 262 -2.41 10.40 -21.27
CA LEU A 262 -2.90 9.02 -21.19
C LEU A 262 -2.76 8.28 -22.52
N GLU A 263 -3.13 8.93 -23.64
CA GLU A 263 -2.96 8.39 -24.99
C GLU A 263 -1.49 8.15 -25.30
N GLU A 264 -0.61 9.11 -25.01
CA GLU A 264 0.84 8.93 -25.20
C GLU A 264 1.40 7.79 -24.32
N LEU A 265 0.92 7.61 -23.09
CA LEU A 265 1.32 6.50 -22.23
C LEU A 265 0.86 5.16 -22.79
N GLU A 266 -0.35 5.08 -23.33
CA GLU A 266 -0.87 3.88 -23.99
C GLU A 266 -0.07 3.54 -25.25
N ASP A 267 0.17 4.53 -26.11
CA ASP A 267 0.98 4.39 -27.34
C ASP A 267 2.43 3.94 -27.04
N ASN A 268 2.98 4.37 -25.89
CA ASN A 268 4.31 3.97 -25.42
C ASN A 268 4.32 2.70 -24.55
N ASP A 269 3.19 2.00 -24.41
CA ASP A 269 3.02 0.80 -23.59
C ASP A 269 3.50 1.01 -22.13
N VAL A 270 3.03 2.10 -21.51
CA VAL A 270 3.37 2.49 -20.13
C VAL A 270 2.14 2.36 -19.23
N LYS A 271 1.98 1.18 -18.63
CA LYS A 271 0.95 0.95 -17.61
C LYS A 271 1.45 1.37 -16.23
N MET A 272 2.65 0.94 -15.85
CA MET A 272 3.27 1.25 -14.56
C MET A 272 4.78 1.42 -14.72
N ILE A 273 5.43 1.99 -13.71
CA ILE A 273 6.89 2.07 -13.64
C ILE A 273 7.36 1.53 -12.29
N TYR A 274 8.23 0.53 -12.33
CA TYR A 274 8.86 -0.07 -11.15
C TYR A 274 10.29 0.46 -11.00
N LEU A 275 10.60 1.05 -9.84
CA LEU A 275 11.94 1.46 -9.49
C LEU A 275 12.47 0.60 -8.34
N PHE A 276 13.72 0.18 -8.46
CA PHE A 276 14.47 -0.49 -7.41
C PHE A 276 15.80 0.23 -7.20
N ILE A 277 15.97 0.75 -5.99
CA ILE A 277 17.15 1.51 -5.58
C ILE A 277 17.85 0.74 -4.48
N ASP A 278 19.09 0.33 -4.74
CA ASP A 278 19.95 -0.38 -3.79
C ASP A 278 20.98 0.61 -3.27
N ARG A 279 21.07 0.77 -1.94
CA ARG A 279 21.87 1.84 -1.33
C ARG A 279 23.34 1.69 -1.74
N GLY A 280 23.90 2.78 -2.26
CA GLY A 280 25.29 2.81 -2.76
C GLY A 280 25.47 2.21 -4.15
N ARG A 281 24.39 1.92 -4.89
CA ARG A 281 24.43 1.41 -6.27
C ARG A 281 23.54 2.23 -7.20
N SER A 282 23.67 1.97 -8.50
CA SER A 282 22.81 2.57 -9.51
C SER A 282 21.35 2.16 -9.36
N SER A 283 20.46 3.14 -9.42
CA SER A 283 19.01 2.96 -9.50
C SER A 283 18.64 2.17 -10.74
N ASN A 284 17.61 1.33 -10.63
CA ASN A 284 17.07 0.57 -11.74
C ASN A 284 15.61 0.96 -11.90
N ALA A 285 15.19 1.22 -13.13
CA ALA A 285 13.81 1.54 -13.47
C ALA A 285 13.34 0.68 -14.64
N TYR A 286 12.09 0.26 -14.56
CA TYR A 286 11.46 -0.59 -15.55
C TYR A 286 10.06 -0.06 -15.86
N ILE A 287 9.77 0.14 -17.13
CA ILE A 287 8.42 0.32 -17.64
C ILE A 287 7.74 -1.05 -17.65
N ILE A 288 6.55 -1.13 -17.09
CA ILE A 288 5.68 -2.30 -17.17
C ILE A 288 4.55 -1.95 -18.13
N GLY A 289 4.42 -2.71 -19.20
CA GLY A 289 3.40 -2.52 -20.22
C GLY A 289 2.04 -3.10 -19.86
N PHE A 290 1.07 -2.88 -20.74
CA PHE A 290 -0.27 -3.48 -20.67
C PHE A 290 -0.24 -5.00 -20.90
N ASP A 291 0.84 -5.50 -21.51
CA ASP A 291 1.17 -6.91 -21.62
C ASP A 291 1.76 -7.53 -20.34
N ASP A 292 1.86 -6.75 -19.26
CA ASP A 292 2.53 -7.10 -18.00
C ASP A 292 4.02 -7.47 -18.19
N GLU A 293 4.69 -7.06 -19.28
CA GLU A 293 6.13 -7.26 -19.48
C GLU A 293 6.95 -6.04 -19.01
N ALA A 294 8.08 -6.31 -18.37
CA ALA A 294 8.97 -5.28 -17.84
C ALA A 294 10.12 -4.99 -18.81
N ARG A 295 10.31 -3.72 -19.15
CA ARG A 295 11.35 -3.23 -20.07
C ARG A 295 12.18 -2.18 -19.33
N PRO A 296 13.53 -2.19 -19.44
CA PRO A 296 14.34 -1.12 -18.87
C PRO A 296 13.88 0.26 -19.35
N LEU A 297 13.91 1.25 -18.45
CA LEU A 297 13.53 2.64 -18.76
C LEU A 297 14.29 3.20 -19.97
#